data_AF-A0A1Q8RZ89-F1
#
_entry.id   AF-A0A1Q8RZ89-F1
#
_cell.length_a   1.000
_cell.length_b   1.000
_cell.length_c   1.000
_cell.angle_alpha   90.00
_cell.angle_beta   90.00
_cell.angle_gamma   90.00
#
_symmetry.space_group_name_H-M   'P 1'
#
loop_
_entity.id
_entity.type
_entity.pdbx_description
1 polymer ?
#
loop_
_entity_poly.entity_id
_entity_poly.type
_entity_poly.pdbx_seq_one_letter_code
_entity_poly.pdbx_strand_id
1 'polypeptide(L)'
;MAALGYSIIYFDLDTADYLHDSPTEIQQSKDIVEQSVAAKPSAEDNFLVIGHDIHQQTVYNLTEYMLQKFRGKNLVSVGECLGDPKENWYRTDSGTTLG
;
A
#
# COMPACT_ATOMS: atom_id res chain seq x y z
N MET A 1 -5.69 12.71 -16.26
CA MET A 1 -5.44 12.93 -14.81
C MET A 1 -4.63 14.18 -14.53
N ALA A 2 -3.49 14.41 -15.20
CA ALA A 2 -2.67 15.61 -14.99
C ALA A 2 -3.44 16.95 -15.17
N ALA A 3 -4.21 17.10 -16.25
CA ALA A 3 -5.04 18.30 -16.46
C ALA A 3 -6.14 18.49 -15.39
N LEU A 4 -6.52 17.41 -14.70
CA LEU A 4 -7.44 17.43 -13.58
C LEU A 4 -6.71 17.62 -12.25
N GLY A 5 -5.38 17.81 -12.24
CA GLY A 5 -4.51 18.02 -11.08
C GLY A 5 -4.25 16.79 -10.22
N TYR A 6 -4.48 15.57 -10.71
CA TYR A 6 -4.32 14.34 -9.93
C TYR A 6 -2.96 13.68 -10.18
N SER A 7 -2.34 13.20 -9.10
CA SER A 7 -1.21 12.28 -9.14
C SER A 7 -1.70 10.86 -9.45
N ILE A 8 -1.08 10.18 -10.42
CA ILE A 8 -1.35 8.78 -10.73
C ILE A 8 -0.41 7.93 -9.88
N ILE A 9 -0.96 7.10 -9.01
CA ILE A 9 -0.20 6.17 -8.18
C ILE A 9 -0.38 4.76 -8.73
N TYR A 10 0.72 4.03 -8.80
CA TYR A 10 0.75 2.61 -9.12
C TYR A 10 1.58 1.87 -8.08
N PHE A 11 1.41 0.56 -8.00
CA PHE A 11 2.15 -0.29 -7.07
C PHE A 11 3.33 -0.95 -7.78
N ASP A 12 4.31 -1.40 -6.99
CA ASP A 12 5.39 -2.26 -7.45
C ASP A 12 5.50 -3.57 -6.65
N LEU A 13 4.58 -3.77 -5.69
CA LEU A 13 4.30 -5.05 -5.04
C LEU A 13 2.78 -5.31 -5.09
N ASP A 14 2.39 -6.20 -6.00
CA ASP A 14 1.03 -6.77 -6.05
C ASP A 14 0.93 -7.97 -5.12
N THR A 15 0.07 -7.89 -4.11
CA THR A 15 -0.14 -9.01 -3.17
C THR A 15 -1.05 -10.10 -3.76
N ALA A 16 -1.75 -9.82 -4.86
CA ALA A 16 -2.78 -10.68 -5.44
C ALA A 16 -3.84 -11.14 -4.42
N ASP A 17 -4.09 -10.34 -3.37
CA ASP A 17 -4.98 -10.69 -2.27
C ASP A 17 -6.43 -10.93 -2.72
N TYR A 18 -6.86 -10.22 -3.76
CA TYR A 18 -8.15 -10.42 -4.42
C TYR A 18 -8.29 -11.78 -5.13
N LEU A 19 -7.20 -12.48 -5.43
CA LEU A 19 -7.20 -13.86 -5.95
C LEU A 19 -7.12 -14.91 -4.84
N HIS A 20 -6.76 -14.51 -3.63
CA HIS A 20 -6.39 -15.39 -2.51
C HIS A 20 -7.12 -14.99 -1.23
N ASP A 21 -8.40 -14.62 -1.35
CA ASP A 21 -9.19 -14.01 -0.28
C ASP A 21 -9.86 -15.02 0.68
N SER A 22 -9.55 -16.30 0.54
CA SER A 22 -10.01 -17.37 1.42
C SER A 22 -8.97 -17.77 2.49
N PRO A 23 -9.38 -18.29 3.67
CA PRO A 23 -8.45 -18.73 4.71
C PRO A 23 -7.43 -19.79 4.25
N THR A 24 -7.78 -20.59 3.24
CA THR A 24 -6.91 -21.64 2.69
C THR A 24 -5.94 -21.14 1.62
N GLU A 25 -6.18 -19.95 1.05
CA GLU A 25 -5.41 -19.43 -0.09
C GLU A 25 -4.54 -18.23 0.28
N ILE A 26 -4.89 -17.46 1.32
CA ILE A 26 -4.17 -16.22 1.71
C ILE A 26 -2.67 -16.41 1.95
N GLN A 27 -2.22 -17.65 2.21
CA GLN A 27 -0.80 -17.97 2.28
C GLN A 27 -0.06 -17.62 0.98
N GLN A 28 -0.70 -17.75 -0.19
CA GLN A 28 -0.10 -17.40 -1.49
C GLN A 28 0.25 -15.90 -1.55
N SER A 29 -0.63 -15.01 -1.09
CA SER A 29 -0.31 -13.57 -0.98
C SER A 29 0.82 -13.28 0.01
N LYS A 30 0.88 -14.02 1.13
CA LYS A 30 2.00 -13.91 2.09
C LYS A 30 3.32 -14.34 1.43
N ASP A 31 3.31 -15.40 0.65
CA ASP A 31 4.48 -15.90 -0.07
C ASP A 31 4.95 -14.90 -1.16
N ILE A 32 4.03 -14.22 -1.84
CA ILE A 32 4.35 -13.14 -2.79
C ILE A 32 5.06 -11.98 -2.08
N VAL A 33 4.55 -11.55 -0.92
CA VAL A 33 5.18 -10.51 -0.10
C VAL A 33 6.59 -10.96 0.33
N GLU A 34 6.73 -12.19 0.83
CA GLU A 34 8.02 -12.77 1.24
C GLU A 34 9.05 -12.70 0.10
N GLN A 35 8.67 -13.20 -1.07
CA GLN A 35 9.53 -13.24 -2.25
C GLN A 35 9.90 -11.85 -2.75
N SER A 36 8.93 -10.92 -2.76
CA SER A 36 9.16 -9.53 -3.18
C SER A 36 10.15 -8.81 -2.27
N VAL A 37 10.04 -9.01 -0.95
CA VAL A 37 11.00 -8.46 0.01
C VAL A 37 12.38 -9.10 -0.13
N ALA A 38 12.44 -10.42 -0.32
CA ALA A 38 13.71 -11.12 -0.53
C ALA A 38 14.43 -10.69 -1.83
N ALA A 39 13.68 -10.32 -2.87
CA ALA A 39 14.22 -9.83 -4.14
C ALA A 39 14.79 -8.41 -4.06
N LYS A 40 14.48 -7.64 -3.01
CA LYS A 40 14.96 -6.28 -2.76
C LYS A 40 15.60 -6.16 -1.36
N PRO A 41 16.83 -6.68 -1.18
CA PRO A 41 17.45 -6.83 0.13
C PRO A 41 18.06 -5.53 0.71
N SER A 42 18.11 -4.44 -0.07
CA SER A 42 18.70 -3.18 0.40
C SER A 42 17.83 -2.51 1.46
N ALA A 43 18.48 -1.82 2.40
CA ALA A 43 17.78 -0.95 3.36
C ALA A 43 17.04 0.20 2.64
N GLU A 44 17.62 0.67 1.53
CA GLU A 44 17.06 1.75 0.70
C GLU A 44 15.93 1.30 -0.23
N ASP A 45 15.74 -0.01 -0.40
CA ASP A 45 14.65 -0.51 -1.23
C ASP A 45 13.30 -0.18 -0.61
N ASN A 46 12.37 0.31 -1.42
CA ASN A 46 11.02 0.66 -1.02
C ASN A 46 9.98 -0.11 -1.84
N PHE A 47 8.73 -0.01 -1.39
CA PHE A 47 7.58 -0.66 -2.01
C PHE A 47 6.35 0.25 -1.91
N LEU A 48 5.61 0.34 -3.00
CA LEU A 48 4.21 0.72 -3.01
C LEU A 48 3.41 -0.58 -3.12
N VAL A 49 2.83 -1.00 -1.99
CA VAL A 49 2.11 -2.27 -1.84
C VAL A 49 0.63 -2.04 -2.12
N ILE A 50 0.02 -2.89 -2.95
CA ILE A 50 -1.44 -2.92 -3.13
C ILE A 50 -2.08 -4.07 -2.33
N GLY A 51 -3.18 -3.75 -1.67
CA GLY A 51 -4.10 -4.68 -1.05
C GLY A 51 -5.49 -4.03 -0.96
N HIS A 52 -6.52 -4.85 -0.78
CA HIS A 52 -7.92 -4.45 -0.83
C HIS A 52 -8.60 -4.78 0.50
N ASP A 53 -8.87 -3.76 1.30
CA ASP A 53 -9.44 -3.86 2.66
C ASP A 53 -10.90 -4.35 2.70
N ILE A 54 -11.55 -4.46 1.55
CA ILE A 54 -12.85 -5.11 1.40
C ILE A 54 -12.81 -6.62 1.62
N HIS A 55 -11.63 -7.27 1.54
CA HIS A 55 -11.47 -8.70 1.79
C HIS A 55 -11.07 -8.97 3.25
N GLN A 56 -11.82 -9.87 3.90
CA GLN A 56 -11.58 -10.22 5.30
C GLN A 56 -10.16 -10.74 5.55
N GLN A 57 -9.62 -11.57 4.64
CA GLN A 57 -8.28 -12.12 4.81
C GLN A 57 -7.18 -11.08 4.64
N THR A 58 -7.40 -10.04 3.81
CA THR A 58 -6.47 -8.92 3.69
C THR A 58 -6.34 -8.18 5.02
N VAL A 59 -7.47 -7.85 5.64
CA VAL A 59 -7.50 -7.08 6.89
C VAL A 59 -6.98 -7.90 8.07
N TYR A 60 -7.53 -9.10 8.30
CA TYR A 60 -7.28 -9.86 9.53
C TYR A 60 -6.11 -10.82 9.46
N ASN A 61 -5.50 -11.03 8.28
CA ASN A 61 -4.41 -12.01 8.11
C ASN A 61 -3.20 -11.41 7.39
N LEU A 62 -3.39 -10.86 6.18
CA LEU A 62 -2.28 -10.37 5.37
C LEU A 62 -1.67 -9.09 5.93
N THR A 63 -2.50 -8.17 6.44
CA THR A 63 -2.04 -6.90 7.01
C THR A 63 -1.06 -7.13 8.15
N GLU A 64 -1.41 -7.98 9.13
CA GLU A 64 -0.49 -8.30 10.23
C GLU A 64 0.82 -8.90 9.71
N TYR A 65 0.74 -9.85 8.77
CA TYR A 65 1.93 -10.47 8.18
C TYR A 65 2.84 -9.44 7.51
N MET A 66 2.28 -8.52 6.72
CA MET A 66 3.04 -7.43 6.09
C MET A 66 3.70 -6.52 7.13
N LEU A 67 2.97 -6.10 8.17
CA LEU A 67 3.53 -5.29 9.26
C LEU A 67 4.72 -5.99 9.92
N GLN A 68 4.63 -7.30 10.15
CA GLN A 68 5.72 -8.10 10.71
C GLN A 68 6.91 -8.19 9.75
N LYS A 69 6.66 -8.42 8.46
CA LYS A 69 7.71 -8.53 7.44
C LYS A 69 8.46 -7.22 7.23
N PHE A 70 7.77 -6.08 7.33
CA PHE A 70 8.33 -4.75 7.14
C PHE A 70 8.85 -4.08 8.41
N ARG A 71 9.01 -4.79 9.54
CA ARG A 71 9.49 -4.21 10.82
C ARG A 71 10.81 -3.44 10.75
N GLY A 72 11.65 -3.68 9.74
CA GLY A 72 12.90 -2.95 9.50
C GLY A 72 12.78 -1.75 8.55
N LYS A 73 11.57 -1.43 8.08
CA LYS A 73 11.26 -0.32 7.17
C LYS A 73 10.28 0.64 7.83
N ASN A 74 10.26 1.89 7.36
CA ASN A 74 9.26 2.86 7.78
C ASN A 74 7.98 2.67 6.97
N LEU A 75 6.86 2.43 7.66
CA LEU A 75 5.54 2.38 7.05
C LEU A 75 4.96 3.80 7.06
N VAL A 76 4.82 4.37 5.87
CA VAL A 76 4.49 5.78 5.66
C VAL A 76 3.35 5.91 4.65
N SER A 77 2.75 7.09 4.56
CA SER A 77 1.78 7.36 3.49
C SER A 77 2.46 7.36 2.11
N VAL A 78 1.66 7.23 1.03
CA VAL A 78 2.20 7.38 -0.35
C VAL A 78 2.85 8.75 -0.55
N GLY A 79 2.26 9.81 -0.01
CA GLY A 79 2.82 11.17 -0.11
C GLY A 79 4.18 11.28 0.56
N GLU A 80 4.33 10.75 1.77
CA GLU A 80 5.60 10.70 2.48
C GLU A 80 6.64 9.86 1.73
N CYS A 81 6.25 8.68 1.21
CA CYS A 81 7.13 7.82 0.41
C CYS A 81 7.65 8.52 -0.85
N LEU A 82 6.84 9.39 -1.47
CA LEU A 82 7.20 10.16 -2.67
C LEU A 82 7.81 11.54 -2.35
N GLY A 83 7.98 11.88 -1.07
CA GLY A 83 8.51 13.18 -0.65
C GLY A 83 7.58 14.36 -0.93
N ASP A 84 6.27 14.11 -1.08
CA ASP A 84 5.27 15.16 -1.31
C ASP A 84 4.77 15.74 0.03
N PRO A 85 4.92 17.05 0.27
CA PRO A 85 4.39 17.71 1.48
C PRO A 85 2.89 17.47 1.67
N LYS A 86 2.46 17.32 2.93
CA LYS A 86 1.08 16.99 3.28
C LYS A 86 0.06 18.02 2.80
N GLU A 87 0.47 19.27 2.69
CA GLU A 87 -0.34 20.38 2.19
C GLU A 87 -0.75 20.20 0.72
N ASN A 88 -0.04 19.34 -0.03
CA ASN A 88 -0.31 19.08 -1.44
C ASN A 88 -1.28 17.90 -1.67
N TRP A 89 -1.53 17.06 -0.66
CA TRP A 89 -2.24 15.78 -0.86
C TRP A 89 -3.72 15.96 -1.20
N TYR A 90 -4.33 17.05 -0.73
CA TYR A 90 -5.74 17.34 -0.91
C TYR A 90 -5.93 18.76 -1.42
N ARG A 91 -7.01 18.99 -2.17
CA ARG A 91 -7.38 20.34 -2.59
C ARG A 91 -8.32 20.95 -1.57
N THR A 92 -8.06 22.20 -1.20
CA THR A 92 -9.01 22.99 -0.45
C THR A 92 -10.10 23.48 -1.40
N ASP A 93 -11.34 23.06 -1.18
CA ASP A 93 -12.47 23.67 -1.85
C ASP A 93 -12.86 24.97 -1.12
N SER A 94 -12.68 26.10 -1.79
CA SER A 94 -13.03 27.42 -1.24
C SER A 94 -14.54 27.68 -1.19
N GLY A 95 -15.35 26.82 -1.79
CA GLY A 95 -16.81 26.92 -1.85
C GLY A 95 -17.58 26.09 -0.81
N THR A 96 -16.90 25.20 -0.08
CA THR A 96 -17.55 24.36 0.93
C THR A 96 -17.59 25.09 2.29
N THR A 97 -18.74 25.69 2.62
CA THR A 97 -19.09 25.94 4.03
C THR A 97 -19.39 24.58 4.65
N LEU A 98 -18.53 24.11 5.56
CA LEU A 98 -18.83 22.94 6.38
C LEU A 98 -20.23 23.12 6.99
N GLY A 99 -21.12 22.16 6.73
CA GLY A 99 -22.39 22.01 7.44
C GLY A 99 -22.17 21.58 8.88
#